data_AF-A0AAJ4FAQ3-F1
#
_entry.id   AF-A0AAJ4FAQ3-F1
#
_cell.length_a   1.000
_cell.length_b   1.000
_cell.length_c   1.000
_cell.angle_alpha   90.00
_cell.angle_beta   90.00
_cell.angle_gamma   90.00
#
_symmetry.space_group_name_H-M   'P 1'
#
loop_
_entity.id
_entity.type
_entity.pdbx_description
1 polymer ?
#
loop_
_entity_poly.entity_id
_entity_poly.type
_entity_poly.pdbx_seq_one_letter_code
_entity_poly.pdbx_strand_id
1 'polypeptide(L)'
;MKFFALWCAMFWKNLTVRCQWFLYKLKVIAYRGHCLLFRHLHYRVVFAFSHVSRFLGLTSRDLKLRAIVAQSNRHSLLNDNKKFDYIWLTQRRQLLVQAVTYGQNQQALQELADCSAQLNAIVEPLQRAGQPVILAPLHMVSDILSTMVGASAFPGKATVITSRSADAHSAAERQLGGLDITYCSIHEGNKNIAGNLMASVMDAADNQRNIILFPDITPDFTQFASKDKAEKLSCQLFDRAASLHSGIIRLARIMSAKVVFYHLYYDKGLKIYIHEPVSAKKLKDEMPRIIEQSIRDHSTDWMLWHSHSLFFIND
;
A
#
# COMPACT_ATOMS: atom_id res chain seq x y z
N MET A 1 26.13 32.19 -41.99
CA MET A 1 25.14 31.10 -41.83
C MET A 1 25.31 30.28 -40.55
N LYS A 2 26.52 29.82 -40.16
CA LYS A 2 26.73 29.01 -38.93
C LYS A 2 26.31 29.70 -37.61
N PHE A 3 26.53 31.01 -37.48
CA PHE A 3 26.15 31.78 -36.28
C PHE A 3 24.63 31.95 -36.11
N PHE A 4 23.88 32.03 -37.21
CA PHE A 4 22.42 32.15 -37.17
C PHE A 4 21.76 30.85 -36.71
N ALA A 5 22.23 29.70 -37.21
CA ALA A 5 21.76 28.39 -36.77
C ALA A 5 22.05 28.14 -35.28
N LEU A 6 23.23 28.53 -34.80
CA LEU A 6 23.59 28.44 -33.36
C LEU A 6 22.68 29.35 -32.51
N TRP A 7 22.39 30.56 -32.99
CA TRP A 7 21.50 31.50 -32.32
C TRP A 7 20.06 30.98 -32.24
N CYS A 8 19.51 30.42 -33.33
CA CYS A 8 18.20 29.77 -33.33
C CYS A 8 18.14 28.57 -32.37
N ALA A 9 19.18 27.73 -32.33
CA ALA A 9 19.24 26.58 -31.41
C ALA A 9 19.27 27.02 -29.94
N MET A 10 20.05 28.05 -29.60
CA MET A 10 20.11 28.60 -28.24
C MET A 10 18.81 29.32 -27.84
N PHE A 11 18.18 30.02 -28.78
CA PHE A 11 16.86 30.64 -28.57
C PHE A 11 15.79 29.58 -28.27
N TRP A 12 15.73 28.51 -29.05
CA TRP A 12 14.78 27.41 -28.83
C TRP A 12 15.03 26.65 -27.53
N LYS A 13 16.31 26.42 -27.18
CA LYS A 13 16.69 25.85 -25.88
C LYS A 13 16.25 26.74 -24.71
N ASN A 14 16.45 28.06 -24.81
CA ASN A 14 16.02 28.99 -23.78
C ASN A 14 14.48 29.08 -23.69
N LEU A 15 13.77 29.04 -24.82
CA LEU A 15 12.31 29.03 -24.84
C LEU A 15 11.74 27.76 -24.20
N THR A 16 12.28 26.59 -24.57
CA THR A 16 11.87 25.30 -23.98
C THR A 16 12.14 25.23 -22.48
N VAL A 17 13.31 25.72 -22.01
CA VAL A 17 13.61 25.81 -20.57
C VAL A 17 12.66 26.78 -19.86
N ARG A 18 12.34 27.93 -20.44
CA ARG A 18 11.36 28.88 -19.87
C ARG A 18 9.96 28.29 -19.82
N CYS A 19 9.52 27.60 -20.87
CA CYS A 19 8.23 26.90 -20.88
C CYS A 19 8.19 25.78 -19.84
N GLN A 20 9.24 24.97 -19.72
CA GLN A 20 9.36 23.93 -18.69
C GLN A 20 9.31 24.53 -17.28
N TRP A 21 10.01 25.63 -17.06
CA TRP A 21 10.01 26.35 -15.78
C TRP A 21 8.64 26.95 -15.45
N PHE A 22 7.95 27.53 -16.43
CA PHE A 22 6.60 28.06 -16.27
C PHE A 22 5.58 26.95 -15.96
N LEU A 23 5.63 25.84 -16.69
CA LEU A 23 4.82 24.65 -16.43
C LEU A 23 5.11 24.06 -15.04
N TYR A 24 6.38 24.06 -14.61
CA TYR A 24 6.76 23.67 -13.27
C TYR A 24 6.15 24.60 -12.20
N LYS A 25 6.23 25.93 -12.39
CA LYS A 25 5.61 26.90 -11.48
C LYS A 25 4.09 26.74 -11.40
N LEU A 26 3.42 26.54 -12.53
CA LEU A 26 1.98 26.24 -12.57
C LEU A 26 1.66 24.94 -11.80
N LYS A 27 2.44 23.88 -11.99
CA LYS A 27 2.29 22.64 -11.22
C LYS A 27 2.47 22.86 -9.73
N VAL A 28 3.44 23.66 -9.31
CA VAL A 28 3.66 23.98 -7.88
C VAL A 28 2.50 24.79 -7.31
N ILE A 29 1.98 25.78 -8.04
CA ILE A 29 0.82 26.59 -7.61
C ILE A 29 -0.42 25.71 -7.52
N ALA A 30 -0.71 24.90 -8.54
CA ALA A 30 -1.82 23.96 -8.55
C ALA A 30 -1.71 22.96 -7.39
N TYR A 31 -0.51 22.43 -7.14
CA TYR A 31 -0.22 21.55 -6.02
C TYR A 31 -0.47 22.21 -4.66
N ARG A 32 -0.01 23.46 -4.47
CA ARG A 32 -0.28 24.22 -3.23
C ARG A 32 -1.76 24.52 -3.05
N GLY A 33 -2.46 24.89 -4.14
CA GLY A 33 -3.91 25.07 -4.14
C GLY A 33 -4.63 23.78 -3.74
N HIS A 34 -4.20 22.64 -4.28
CA HIS A 34 -4.73 21.32 -3.95
C HIS A 34 -4.52 20.95 -2.48
N CYS A 35 -3.34 21.23 -1.92
CA CYS A 35 -3.07 21.03 -0.49
C CYS A 35 -3.95 21.93 0.38
N LEU A 36 -4.12 23.21 0.00
CA LEU A 36 -5.01 24.14 0.70
C LEU A 36 -6.47 23.70 0.65
N LEU A 37 -6.94 23.16 -0.48
CA LEU A 37 -8.29 22.60 -0.60
C LEU A 37 -8.49 21.46 0.40
N PHE A 38 -7.54 20.52 0.48
CA PHE A 38 -7.62 19.47 1.50
C PHE A 38 -7.49 20.00 2.92
N ARG A 39 -6.74 21.06 3.17
CA ARG A 39 -6.58 21.61 4.52
C ARG A 39 -7.86 22.25 5.07
N HIS A 40 -8.64 22.89 4.20
CA HIS A 40 -9.79 23.70 4.61
C HIS A 40 -11.16 23.10 4.27
N LEU A 41 -11.24 22.20 3.29
CA LEU A 41 -12.48 21.53 2.93
C LEU A 41 -12.48 20.10 3.46
N HIS A 42 -13.68 19.58 3.72
CA HIS A 42 -13.86 18.17 3.93
C HIS A 42 -13.37 17.41 2.67
N TYR A 43 -12.48 16.44 2.84
CA TYR A 43 -11.89 15.68 1.74
C TYR A 43 -12.94 15.01 0.81
N ARG A 44 -14.17 14.76 1.30
CA ARG A 44 -15.28 14.22 0.49
C ARG A 44 -15.85 15.23 -0.52
N VAL A 45 -15.70 16.53 -0.26
CA VAL A 45 -15.99 17.56 -1.26
C VAL A 45 -14.97 17.48 -2.39
N VAL A 46 -13.69 17.23 -2.06
CA VAL A 46 -12.64 17.01 -3.06
C VAL A 46 -12.92 15.76 -3.91
N PHE A 47 -13.52 14.72 -3.32
CA PHE A 47 -13.98 13.52 -4.05
C PHE A 47 -15.07 13.86 -5.07
N ALA A 48 -15.98 14.78 -4.77
CA ALA A 48 -17.00 15.18 -5.73
C ALA A 48 -16.38 15.81 -6.99
N PHE A 49 -15.31 16.59 -6.86
CA PHE A 49 -14.60 17.17 -8.01
C PHE A 49 -13.91 16.11 -8.88
N SER A 50 -13.44 15.00 -8.32
CA SER A 50 -12.83 13.92 -9.12
C SER A 50 -13.86 13.10 -9.91
N HIS A 51 -15.12 13.06 -9.46
CA HIS A 51 -16.21 12.52 -10.29
C HIS A 51 -16.46 13.39 -11.53
N VAL A 52 -16.32 14.72 -11.42
CA VAL A 52 -16.45 15.65 -12.56
C VAL A 52 -15.31 15.44 -13.57
N SER A 53 -14.06 15.32 -13.12
CA SER A 53 -12.93 15.09 -14.03
C SER A 53 -13.04 13.75 -14.78
N ARG A 54 -13.60 12.73 -14.11
CA ARG A 54 -13.93 11.46 -14.74
C ARG A 54 -15.06 11.58 -15.76
N PHE A 55 -16.12 12.32 -15.45
CA PHE A 55 -17.21 12.59 -16.39
C PHE A 55 -16.70 13.26 -17.67
N LEU A 56 -15.70 14.13 -17.55
CA LEU A 56 -15.02 14.79 -18.68
C LEU A 56 -14.05 13.87 -19.45
N GLY A 57 -13.99 12.57 -19.14
CA GLY A 57 -13.20 11.59 -19.90
C GLY A 57 -11.69 11.65 -19.68
N LEU A 58 -11.22 12.39 -18.68
CA LEU A 58 -9.79 12.63 -18.39
C LEU A 58 -9.05 11.44 -17.76
N THR A 59 -9.69 10.26 -17.70
CA THR A 59 -9.06 9.03 -17.20
C THR A 59 -8.05 8.49 -18.20
N SER A 60 -6.84 8.21 -17.74
CA SER A 60 -5.76 7.67 -18.58
C SER A 60 -6.12 6.32 -19.20
N ARG A 61 -5.56 6.04 -20.39
CA ARG A 61 -5.77 4.76 -21.09
C ARG A 61 -5.28 3.57 -20.26
N ASP A 62 -4.12 3.70 -19.62
CA ASP A 62 -3.56 2.66 -18.74
C ASP A 62 -4.52 2.29 -17.60
N LEU A 63 -5.10 3.29 -16.91
CA LEU A 63 -6.05 3.03 -15.83
C LEU A 63 -7.34 2.36 -16.34
N LYS A 64 -7.82 2.72 -17.54
CA LYS A 64 -8.96 2.05 -18.18
C LYS A 64 -8.65 0.59 -18.49
N LEU A 65 -7.47 0.28 -18.99
CA LEU A 65 -7.05 -1.11 -19.27
C LEU A 65 -6.96 -1.94 -17.99
N ARG A 66 -6.35 -1.39 -16.93
CA ARG A 66 -6.30 -2.04 -15.61
C ARG A 66 -7.69 -2.28 -15.02
N ALA A 67 -8.63 -1.34 -15.24
CA ALA A 67 -10.01 -1.49 -14.79
C ALA A 67 -10.73 -2.66 -15.47
N ILE A 68 -10.46 -2.92 -16.76
CA ILE A 68 -11.02 -4.07 -17.48
C ILE A 68 -10.50 -5.38 -16.87
N VAL A 69 -9.19 -5.48 -16.64
CA VAL A 69 -8.58 -6.66 -16.00
C VAL A 69 -9.16 -6.87 -14.60
N ALA A 70 -9.24 -5.80 -13.80
CA ALA A 70 -9.79 -5.83 -12.46
C ALA A 70 -11.24 -6.32 -12.42
N GLN A 71 -12.08 -5.83 -13.33
CA GLN A 71 -13.47 -6.26 -13.43
C GLN A 71 -13.57 -7.75 -13.79
N SER A 72 -12.78 -8.21 -14.76
CA SER A 72 -12.77 -9.61 -15.20
C SER A 72 -12.34 -10.55 -14.07
N ASN A 73 -11.24 -10.22 -13.41
CA ASN A 73 -10.70 -10.97 -12.28
C ASN A 73 -11.69 -11.09 -11.13
N ARG A 74 -12.29 -9.97 -10.74
CA ARG A 74 -13.27 -9.94 -9.65
C ARG A 74 -14.52 -10.75 -10.00
N HIS A 75 -15.03 -10.60 -11.23
CA HIS A 75 -16.19 -11.36 -11.70
C HIS A 75 -15.89 -12.86 -11.71
N SER A 76 -14.70 -13.25 -12.19
CA SER A 76 -14.26 -14.65 -12.24
C SER A 76 -14.17 -15.31 -10.86
N LEU A 77 -13.71 -14.58 -9.82
CA LEU A 77 -13.50 -15.16 -8.49
C LEU A 77 -14.71 -15.07 -7.56
N LEU A 78 -15.46 -13.97 -7.61
CA LEU A 78 -16.52 -13.70 -6.64
C LEU A 78 -17.92 -13.88 -7.22
N ASN A 79 -18.08 -13.57 -8.52
CA ASN A 79 -19.36 -13.53 -9.23
C ASN A 79 -20.53 -12.97 -8.38
N ASP A 80 -20.27 -11.89 -7.63
CA ASP A 80 -21.24 -11.27 -6.74
C ASP A 80 -21.91 -10.05 -7.39
N ASN A 81 -22.96 -9.54 -6.73
CA ASN A 81 -23.73 -8.38 -7.19
C ASN A 81 -23.20 -7.04 -6.64
N LYS A 82 -22.02 -7.00 -6.00
CA LYS A 82 -21.52 -5.76 -5.41
C LYS A 82 -21.05 -4.82 -6.52
N LYS A 83 -21.40 -3.53 -6.39
CA LYS A 83 -20.93 -2.49 -7.32
C LYS A 83 -19.43 -2.28 -7.14
N PHE A 84 -18.66 -2.53 -8.19
CA PHE A 84 -17.22 -2.36 -8.22
C PHE A 84 -16.80 -1.39 -9.30
N ASP A 85 -15.88 -0.49 -8.94
CA ASP A 85 -15.36 0.52 -9.84
C ASP A 85 -13.88 0.73 -9.55
N TYR A 86 -13.04 0.05 -10.33
CA TYR A 86 -11.59 0.07 -10.13
C TYR A 86 -10.96 1.46 -10.38
N ILE A 87 -11.52 2.25 -11.30
CA ILE A 87 -11.05 3.62 -11.57
C ILE A 87 -11.28 4.46 -10.33
N TRP A 88 -12.50 4.40 -9.77
CA TRP A 88 -12.83 5.10 -8.54
C TRP A 88 -11.99 4.63 -7.35
N LEU A 89 -11.80 3.32 -7.18
CA LEU A 89 -10.95 2.76 -6.14
C LEU A 89 -9.55 3.37 -6.17
N THR A 90 -8.94 3.42 -7.36
CA THR A 90 -7.59 3.98 -7.57
C THR A 90 -7.54 5.49 -7.29
N GLN A 91 -8.54 6.24 -7.74
CA GLN A 91 -8.64 7.69 -7.49
C GLN A 91 -8.85 8.00 -6.01
N ARG A 92 -9.77 7.28 -5.35
CA ARG A 92 -10.05 7.43 -3.92
C ARG A 92 -8.81 7.16 -3.08
N ARG A 93 -8.04 6.10 -3.39
CA ARG A 93 -6.73 5.83 -2.78
C ARG A 93 -5.82 7.06 -2.85
N GLN A 94 -5.63 7.62 -4.05
CA GLN A 94 -4.74 8.77 -4.25
C GLN A 94 -5.19 9.99 -3.46
N LEU A 95 -6.50 10.28 -3.47
CA LEU A 95 -7.06 11.43 -2.76
C LEU A 95 -6.98 11.27 -1.24
N LEU A 96 -7.19 10.06 -0.71
CA LEU A 96 -7.03 9.79 0.73
C LEU A 96 -5.57 9.96 1.17
N VAL A 97 -4.61 9.41 0.40
CA VAL A 97 -3.18 9.60 0.67
C VAL A 97 -2.83 11.08 0.66
N GLN A 98 -3.26 11.81 -0.37
CA GLN A 98 -3.02 13.26 -0.47
C GLN A 98 -3.66 14.04 0.68
N ALA A 99 -4.87 13.68 1.10
CA ALA A 99 -5.56 14.32 2.22
C ALA A 99 -4.75 14.17 3.52
N VAL A 100 -4.22 12.98 3.79
CA VAL A 100 -3.46 12.66 5.01
C VAL A 100 -2.04 13.24 4.96
N THR A 101 -1.29 13.06 3.87
CA THR A 101 0.13 13.41 3.82
C THR A 101 0.34 14.89 3.51
N TYR A 102 -0.12 15.36 2.36
CA TYR A 102 0.17 16.70 1.86
C TYR A 102 -0.85 17.75 2.32
N GLY A 103 -2.11 17.36 2.30
CA GLY A 103 -3.24 18.20 2.67
C GLY A 103 -3.38 18.40 4.17
N GLN A 104 -2.84 17.48 4.98
CA GLN A 104 -2.97 17.47 6.44
C GLN A 104 -4.43 17.72 6.88
N ASN A 105 -5.37 17.10 6.18
CA ASN A 105 -6.79 17.25 6.40
C ASN A 105 -7.13 16.68 7.78
N GLN A 106 -7.64 17.54 8.68
CA GLN A 106 -7.88 17.17 10.08
C GLN A 106 -8.81 15.97 10.23
N GLN A 107 -9.86 15.88 9.42
CA GLN A 107 -10.80 14.78 9.51
C GLN A 107 -10.21 13.46 9.01
N ALA A 108 -9.49 13.48 7.88
CA ALA A 108 -8.80 12.28 7.39
C ALA A 108 -7.72 11.81 8.36
N LEU A 109 -7.00 12.74 8.99
CA LEU A 109 -6.03 12.45 10.04
C LEU A 109 -6.70 11.85 11.29
N GLN A 110 -7.86 12.38 11.71
CA GLN A 110 -8.61 11.82 12.83
C GLN A 110 -9.10 10.40 12.52
N GLU A 111 -9.72 10.18 11.36
CA GLU A 111 -10.18 8.85 10.93
C GLU A 111 -9.00 7.84 10.88
N LEU A 112 -7.82 8.28 10.46
CA LEU A 112 -6.60 7.45 10.48
C LEU A 112 -6.10 7.18 11.90
N ALA A 113 -6.11 8.20 12.77
CA ALA A 113 -5.72 8.07 14.17
C ALA A 113 -6.66 7.12 14.94
N ASP A 114 -7.95 7.15 14.65
CA ASP A 114 -8.95 6.23 15.21
C ASP A 114 -8.67 4.78 14.77
N CYS A 115 -8.25 4.58 13.52
CA CYS A 115 -7.81 3.27 13.03
C CYS A 115 -6.54 2.80 13.75
N SER A 116 -5.56 3.69 13.94
CA SER A 116 -4.32 3.40 14.69
C SER A 116 -4.61 3.04 16.15
N ALA A 117 -5.52 3.76 16.80
CA ALA A 117 -5.90 3.51 18.18
C ALA A 117 -6.58 2.14 18.35
N GLN A 118 -7.47 1.77 17.41
CA GLN A 118 -8.10 0.44 17.39
C GLN A 118 -7.07 -0.68 17.20
N LEU A 119 -6.11 -0.50 16.30
CA LEU A 119 -5.02 -1.47 16.13
C LEU A 119 -4.16 -1.57 17.39
N ASN A 120 -3.81 -0.42 17.97
CA ASN A 120 -2.96 -0.34 19.15
C ASN A 120 -3.60 -1.01 20.38
N ALA A 121 -4.93 -0.95 20.51
CA ALA A 121 -5.66 -1.65 21.58
C ALA A 121 -5.42 -3.18 21.58
N ILE A 122 -5.00 -3.76 20.45
CA ILE A 122 -4.61 -5.17 20.34
C ILE A 122 -3.09 -5.35 20.45
N VAL A 123 -2.32 -4.49 19.78
CA VAL A 123 -0.86 -4.63 19.66
C VAL A 123 -0.14 -4.31 20.98
N GLU A 124 -0.48 -3.20 21.62
CA GLU A 124 0.23 -2.73 22.82
C GLU A 124 0.15 -3.73 23.98
N PRO A 125 -1.02 -4.30 24.33
CA PRO A 125 -1.10 -5.30 25.40
C PRO A 125 -0.25 -6.55 25.12
N LEU A 126 -0.19 -7.01 23.87
CA LEU A 126 0.63 -8.16 23.49
C LEU A 126 2.11 -7.86 23.67
N GLN A 127 2.58 -6.76 23.12
CA GLN A 127 4.00 -6.40 23.17
C GLN A 127 4.45 -6.05 24.60
N ARG A 128 3.60 -5.40 25.41
CA ARG A 128 3.88 -5.18 26.84
C ARG A 128 3.94 -6.47 27.65
N ALA A 129 3.21 -7.51 27.23
CA ALA A 129 3.32 -8.85 27.81
C ALA A 129 4.55 -9.64 27.30
N GLY A 130 5.44 -8.99 26.54
CA GLY A 130 6.64 -9.61 25.99
C GLY A 130 6.39 -10.48 24.77
N GLN A 131 5.20 -10.46 24.16
CA GLN A 131 4.87 -11.22 22.96
C GLN A 131 5.23 -10.41 21.70
N PRO A 132 6.21 -10.86 20.88
CA PRO A 132 6.51 -10.22 19.62
C PRO A 132 5.31 -10.23 18.68
N VAL A 133 5.14 -9.14 17.92
CA VAL A 133 4.04 -8.95 16.98
C VAL A 133 4.56 -8.60 15.60
N ILE A 134 4.00 -9.25 14.58
CA ILE A 134 4.12 -8.86 13.17
C ILE A 134 2.77 -8.32 12.72
N LEU A 135 2.78 -7.18 12.04
CA LEU A 135 1.61 -6.52 11.49
C LEU A 135 1.46 -6.92 10.02
N ALA A 136 0.28 -7.44 9.67
CA ALA A 136 0.01 -7.99 8.34
C ALA A 136 -1.18 -7.28 7.67
N PRO A 137 -1.00 -6.02 7.21
CA PRO A 137 -2.03 -5.32 6.46
C PRO A 137 -2.32 -6.01 5.13
N LEU A 138 -3.57 -6.02 4.70
CA LEU A 138 -3.94 -6.34 3.32
C LEU A 138 -3.91 -5.09 2.44
N HIS A 139 -3.75 -5.26 1.13
CA HIS A 139 -3.73 -4.18 0.12
C HIS A 139 -5.15 -3.65 -0.13
N MET A 140 -5.81 -3.13 0.90
CA MET A 140 -7.13 -2.51 0.83
C MET A 140 -7.06 -1.02 1.14
N VAL A 141 -7.81 -0.23 0.37
CA VAL A 141 -7.86 1.24 0.40
C VAL A 141 -6.53 1.94 0.06
N SER A 142 -5.45 1.67 0.79
CA SER A 142 -4.11 2.22 0.54
C SER A 142 -3.04 1.56 1.40
N ASP A 143 -1.97 1.05 0.76
CA ASP A 143 -0.81 0.47 1.44
C ASP A 143 -0.07 1.49 2.30
N ILE A 144 -0.06 2.76 1.86
CA ILE A 144 0.56 3.86 2.60
C ILE A 144 -0.21 4.10 3.89
N LEU A 145 -1.55 4.19 3.82
CA LEU A 145 -2.37 4.45 5.01
C LEU A 145 -2.36 3.26 5.97
N SER A 146 -2.43 2.04 5.46
CA SER A 146 -2.30 0.83 6.30
C SER A 146 -0.94 0.80 7.01
N THR A 147 0.13 1.14 6.29
CA THR A 147 1.47 1.27 6.89
C THR A 147 1.52 2.35 7.96
N MET A 148 0.93 3.52 7.72
CA MET A 148 0.87 4.59 8.72
C MET A 148 0.14 4.16 9.99
N VAL A 149 -0.97 3.42 9.85
CA VAL A 149 -1.70 2.83 10.98
C VAL A 149 -0.81 1.87 11.76
N GLY A 150 -0.17 0.91 11.09
CA GLY A 150 0.72 -0.06 11.74
C GLY A 150 1.96 0.56 12.38
N ALA A 151 2.51 1.61 11.78
CA ALA A 151 3.69 2.31 12.31
C ALA A 151 3.36 3.23 13.50
N SER A 152 2.11 3.69 13.60
CA SER A 152 1.64 4.51 14.73
C SER A 152 1.31 3.67 15.97
N ALA A 153 1.00 2.38 15.80
CA ALA A 153 0.81 1.46 16.92
C ALA A 153 2.11 1.32 17.74
N PHE A 154 1.98 1.01 19.02
CA PHE A 154 3.11 0.75 19.93
C PHE A 154 4.12 -0.18 19.25
N PRO A 155 5.44 0.12 19.32
CA PRO A 155 6.08 1.20 20.08
C PRO A 155 6.19 2.55 19.32
N GLY A 156 5.46 2.74 18.22
CA GLY A 156 5.52 3.96 17.39
C GLY A 156 6.66 3.98 16.38
N LYS A 157 7.20 2.78 16.06
CA LYS A 157 8.31 2.57 15.12
C LYS A 157 8.05 1.33 14.30
N ALA A 158 8.36 1.35 13.00
CA ALA A 158 8.16 0.18 12.14
C ALA A 158 9.26 -0.01 11.11
N THR A 159 9.45 -1.27 10.69
CA THR A 159 10.13 -1.63 9.45
C THR A 159 9.11 -2.29 8.53
N VAL A 160 8.96 -1.75 7.32
CA VAL A 160 8.10 -2.30 6.26
C VAL A 160 8.96 -3.12 5.32
N ILE A 161 8.60 -4.39 5.13
CA ILE A 161 9.27 -5.26 4.19
C ILE A 161 8.55 -5.16 2.83
N THR A 162 9.26 -4.71 1.80
CA THR A 162 8.71 -4.45 0.46
C THR A 162 9.41 -5.29 -0.61
N SER A 163 8.68 -5.63 -1.69
CA SER A 163 9.30 -6.12 -2.92
C SER A 163 9.71 -4.94 -3.83
N ARG A 164 10.60 -5.18 -4.79
CA ARG A 164 11.34 -4.18 -5.60
C ARG A 164 10.39 -3.35 -6.46
N SER A 165 9.28 -3.96 -6.83
CA SER A 165 8.23 -3.35 -7.65
C SER A 165 7.29 -2.46 -6.82
N ALA A 166 7.31 -2.54 -5.49
CA ALA A 166 6.60 -1.62 -4.61
C ALA A 166 7.34 -0.28 -4.43
N ASP A 167 8.60 -0.17 -4.84
CA ASP A 167 9.41 1.06 -4.73
C ASP A 167 9.01 2.17 -5.73
N ALA A 168 8.10 1.90 -6.66
CA ALA A 168 7.66 2.87 -7.67
C ALA A 168 6.71 3.96 -7.11
N HIS A 169 6.18 3.81 -5.90
CA HIS A 169 5.36 4.83 -5.24
C HIS A 169 6.14 5.52 -4.12
N SER A 170 6.10 6.85 -4.11
CA SER A 170 7.23 7.69 -3.71
C SER A 170 7.68 7.49 -2.26
N ALA A 171 8.99 7.29 -2.07
CA ALA A 171 9.62 7.33 -0.74
C ALA A 171 9.29 8.61 0.04
N ALA A 172 9.04 9.72 -0.68
CA ALA A 172 8.59 10.99 -0.11
C ALA A 172 7.19 10.91 0.54
N GLU A 173 6.17 10.34 -0.13
CA GLU A 173 4.82 10.18 0.46
C GLU A 173 4.85 9.32 1.73
N ARG A 174 5.75 8.34 1.76
CA ARG A 174 5.96 7.44 2.90
C ARG A 174 6.64 8.12 4.09
N GLN A 175 7.61 8.99 3.84
CA GLN A 175 8.32 9.75 4.88
C GLN A 175 7.50 10.93 5.42
N LEU A 176 6.61 11.51 4.61
CA LEU A 176 5.83 12.70 4.98
C LEU A 176 4.77 12.47 6.06
N GLY A 177 4.50 11.21 6.43
CA GLY A 177 3.60 10.89 7.53
C GLY A 177 4.13 11.25 8.92
N GLY A 178 5.40 11.67 9.05
CA GLY A 178 6.02 12.01 10.34
C GLY A 178 6.26 10.80 11.25
N LEU A 179 6.31 9.60 10.68
CA LEU A 179 6.45 8.33 11.39
C LEU A 179 7.86 7.74 11.22
N ASP A 180 8.36 7.07 12.25
CA ASP A 180 9.65 6.35 12.23
C ASP A 180 9.48 5.02 11.47
N ILE A 181 9.54 5.11 10.14
CA ILE A 181 9.37 3.98 9.22
C ILE A 181 10.65 3.76 8.43
N THR A 182 11.20 2.55 8.57
CA THR A 182 12.30 2.06 7.71
C THR A 182 11.72 1.12 6.65
N TYR A 183 12.21 1.22 5.41
CA TYR A 183 11.83 0.30 4.33
C TYR A 183 12.97 -0.67 4.04
N CYS A 184 12.64 -1.96 3.96
CA CYS A 184 13.59 -3.00 3.62
C CYS A 184 13.14 -3.70 2.33
N SER A 185 13.83 -3.40 1.23
CA SER A 185 13.60 -4.05 -0.07
C SER A 185 14.37 -5.36 -0.13
N ILE A 186 13.66 -6.48 -0.30
CA ILE A 186 14.26 -7.83 -0.33
C ILE A 186 15.01 -8.14 -1.65
N HIS A 187 15.27 -7.13 -2.51
CA HIS A 187 15.88 -7.30 -3.86
C HIS A 187 16.96 -6.29 -4.23
N GLU A 188 17.35 -5.41 -3.32
CA GLU A 188 18.54 -4.62 -3.50
C GLU A 188 19.74 -5.51 -3.14
N GLY A 189 20.66 -5.70 -4.09
CA GLY A 189 21.83 -6.54 -3.87
C GLY A 189 22.79 -5.83 -2.92
N ASN A 190 22.79 -6.15 -1.63
CA ASN A 190 23.91 -5.85 -0.74
C ASN A 190 23.84 -6.60 0.58
N LYS A 191 25.00 -7.06 1.08
CA LYS A 191 25.18 -7.70 2.39
C LYS A 191 24.63 -6.83 3.55
N ASN A 192 24.56 -5.52 3.36
CA ASN A 192 24.02 -4.56 4.33
C ASN A 192 22.52 -4.70 4.56
N ILE A 193 21.74 -5.23 3.59
CA ILE A 193 20.28 -5.34 3.71
C ILE A 193 19.89 -6.54 4.56
N ALA A 194 20.60 -7.66 4.42
CA ALA A 194 20.43 -8.80 5.33
C ALA A 194 20.76 -8.39 6.78
N GLY A 195 21.79 -7.55 6.97
CA GLY A 195 22.12 -6.96 8.27
C GLY A 195 21.01 -6.06 8.82
N ASN A 196 20.48 -5.14 8.01
CA ASN A 196 19.40 -4.22 8.41
C ASN A 196 18.07 -4.93 8.68
N LEU A 197 17.74 -5.97 7.90
CA LEU A 197 16.57 -6.81 8.13
C LEU A 197 16.72 -7.61 9.42
N MET A 198 17.88 -8.24 9.65
CA MET A 198 18.12 -9.00 10.87
C MET A 198 18.07 -8.10 12.10
N ALA A 199 18.68 -6.91 12.06
CA ALA A 199 18.58 -5.92 13.13
C ALA A 199 17.12 -5.53 13.40
N SER A 200 16.33 -5.24 12.36
CA SER A 200 14.90 -4.94 12.52
C SER A 200 14.12 -6.11 13.11
N VAL A 201 14.45 -7.34 12.74
CA VAL A 201 13.83 -8.56 13.29
C VAL A 201 14.18 -8.75 14.76
N MET A 202 15.43 -8.47 15.15
CA MET A 202 15.85 -8.50 16.56
C MET A 202 15.15 -7.41 17.38
N ASP A 203 15.17 -6.16 16.91
CA ASP A 203 14.44 -5.05 17.56
C ASP A 203 12.95 -5.39 17.75
N ALA A 204 12.34 -6.05 16.75
CA ALA A 204 10.95 -6.44 16.83
C ALA A 204 10.69 -7.64 17.75
N ALA A 205 11.66 -8.55 17.89
CA ALA A 205 11.59 -9.62 18.88
C ALA A 205 11.66 -9.05 20.32
N ASP A 206 12.36 -7.92 20.50
CA ASP A 206 12.45 -7.20 21.78
C ASP A 206 11.33 -6.15 21.96
N ASN A 207 10.30 -6.16 21.09
CA ASN A 207 9.17 -5.22 21.10
C ASN A 207 9.58 -3.74 21.00
N GLN A 208 10.73 -3.44 20.40
CA GLN A 208 11.24 -2.08 20.16
C GLN A 208 10.85 -1.53 18.78
N ARG A 209 10.30 -2.38 17.91
CA ARG A 209 9.85 -2.02 16.56
C ARG A 209 8.77 -2.98 16.05
N ASN A 210 7.88 -2.48 15.20
CA ASN A 210 6.94 -3.31 14.45
C ASN A 210 7.54 -3.80 13.14
N ILE A 211 7.30 -5.05 12.76
CA ILE A 211 7.49 -5.52 11.38
C ILE A 211 6.16 -5.45 10.66
N ILE A 212 6.13 -4.79 9.50
CA ILE A 212 4.95 -4.70 8.63
C ILE A 212 5.24 -5.45 7.34
N LEU A 213 4.40 -6.44 7.01
CA LEU A 213 4.51 -7.23 5.78
C LEU A 213 3.13 -7.54 5.22
N PHE A 214 2.90 -7.20 3.95
CA PHE A 214 1.63 -7.46 3.28
C PHE A 214 1.56 -8.92 2.78
N PRO A 215 0.64 -9.75 3.31
CA PRO A 215 0.64 -11.19 3.05
C PRO A 215 -0.12 -11.57 1.76
N ASP A 216 -0.92 -10.67 1.21
CA ASP A 216 -1.79 -10.84 0.03
C ASP A 216 -1.13 -10.35 -1.27
N ILE A 217 0.19 -10.14 -1.26
CA ILE A 217 0.92 -9.73 -2.45
C ILE A 217 0.81 -10.79 -3.55
N THR A 218 0.37 -10.37 -4.74
CA THR A 218 0.22 -11.28 -5.88
C THR A 218 1.58 -11.61 -6.49
N PRO A 219 1.79 -12.81 -7.08
CA PRO A 219 3.08 -13.20 -7.62
C PRO A 219 3.66 -12.27 -8.68
N ASP A 220 2.84 -11.51 -9.42
CA ASP A 220 3.32 -10.52 -10.38
C ASP A 220 4.30 -9.50 -9.75
N PHE A 221 4.18 -9.25 -8.45
CA PHE A 221 5.09 -8.36 -7.70
C PHE A 221 6.27 -9.08 -7.04
N THR A 222 6.27 -10.41 -7.03
CA THR A 222 7.33 -11.24 -6.44
C THR A 222 8.04 -12.12 -7.48
N GLN A 223 7.62 -12.16 -8.75
CA GLN A 223 8.26 -12.98 -9.79
C GLN A 223 9.68 -12.51 -10.11
N PHE A 224 9.99 -11.23 -9.89
CA PHE A 224 11.34 -10.68 -10.04
C PHE A 224 12.21 -10.86 -8.79
N ALA A 225 11.69 -11.54 -7.76
CA ALA A 225 12.32 -11.77 -6.47
C ALA A 225 13.36 -12.91 -6.49
N SER A 226 14.49 -12.68 -7.16
CA SER A 226 15.61 -13.63 -7.28
C SER A 226 15.26 -14.95 -7.99
N LYS A 227 16.25 -15.51 -8.68
CA LYS A 227 16.15 -16.85 -9.30
C LYS A 227 16.12 -17.99 -8.28
N ASP A 228 16.32 -17.67 -7.00
CA ASP A 228 16.15 -18.63 -5.91
C ASP A 228 14.66 -18.71 -5.59
N LYS A 229 14.11 -19.92 -5.68
CA LYS A 229 12.71 -20.26 -5.39
C LYS A 229 12.25 -19.53 -4.13
N ALA A 230 11.61 -18.37 -4.27
CA ALA A 230 10.87 -17.74 -3.18
C ALA A 230 9.88 -18.81 -2.70
N GLU A 231 10.08 -19.33 -1.49
CA GLU A 231 9.29 -20.45 -0.99
C GLU A 231 7.82 -20.03 -0.97
N LYS A 232 7.03 -20.65 -1.86
CA LYS A 232 5.59 -20.44 -1.95
C LYS A 232 4.89 -21.37 -0.95
N LEU A 233 3.89 -20.84 -0.27
CA LEU A 233 2.90 -21.65 0.44
C LEU A 233 1.85 -22.10 -0.57
N SER A 234 1.85 -23.38 -0.92
CA SER A 234 0.72 -24.00 -1.61
C SER A 234 -0.50 -24.04 -0.69
N CYS A 235 -1.62 -23.50 -1.17
CA CYS A 235 -2.88 -23.42 -0.45
C CYS A 235 -4.06 -23.47 -1.42
N GLN A 236 -5.28 -23.33 -0.89
CA GLN A 236 -6.47 -23.06 -1.69
C GLN A 236 -6.97 -21.66 -1.39
N LEU A 237 -7.34 -20.93 -2.44
CA LEU A 237 -8.02 -19.64 -2.37
C LEU A 237 -9.11 -19.63 -3.43
N PHE A 238 -10.31 -19.20 -3.06
CA PHE A 238 -11.48 -19.13 -3.94
C PHE A 238 -11.76 -20.47 -4.63
N ASP A 239 -11.70 -21.56 -3.85
CA ASP A 239 -11.90 -22.94 -4.30
C ASP A 239 -10.94 -23.39 -5.42
N ARG A 240 -9.77 -22.74 -5.52
CA ARG A 240 -8.75 -23.01 -6.54
C ARG A 240 -7.38 -23.20 -5.89
N ALA A 241 -6.54 -24.04 -6.50
CA ALA A 241 -5.16 -24.20 -6.08
C ALA A 241 -4.40 -22.88 -6.27
N ALA A 242 -3.79 -22.39 -5.20
CA ALA A 242 -3.17 -21.07 -5.15
C ALA A 242 -1.80 -21.13 -4.45
N SER A 243 -1.03 -20.06 -4.61
CA SER A 243 0.27 -19.89 -3.96
C SER A 243 0.40 -18.51 -3.32
N LEU A 244 0.73 -18.50 -2.03
CA LEU A 244 1.03 -17.29 -1.26
C LEU A 244 2.52 -17.21 -0.91
N HIS A 245 3.03 -16.01 -0.64
CA HIS A 245 4.41 -15.85 -0.19
C HIS A 245 4.58 -16.34 1.26
N SER A 246 5.56 -17.22 1.54
CA SER A 246 5.74 -17.80 2.88
C SER A 246 6.61 -16.98 3.84
N GLY A 247 7.15 -15.84 3.40
CA GLY A 247 8.08 -15.02 4.19
C GLY A 247 7.56 -14.63 5.58
N ILE A 248 6.27 -14.30 5.68
CA ILE A 248 5.65 -13.95 6.97
C ILE A 248 5.63 -15.13 7.95
N ILE A 249 5.42 -16.35 7.46
CA ILE A 249 5.41 -17.57 8.29
C ILE A 249 6.81 -17.82 8.84
N ARG A 250 7.85 -17.63 8.02
CA ARG A 250 9.24 -17.81 8.43
C ARG A 250 9.63 -16.78 9.49
N LEU A 251 9.35 -15.51 9.25
CA LEU A 251 9.62 -14.43 10.21
C LEU A 251 8.89 -14.65 11.53
N ALA A 252 7.60 -14.97 11.48
CA ALA A 252 6.81 -15.22 12.68
C ALA A 252 7.37 -16.40 13.50
N ARG A 253 7.87 -17.45 12.85
CA ARG A 253 8.49 -18.59 13.55
C ARG A 253 9.81 -18.21 14.21
N ILE A 254 10.68 -17.49 13.51
CA ILE A 254 11.98 -17.03 14.04
C ILE A 254 11.77 -16.18 15.30
N MET A 255 10.79 -15.29 15.26
CA MET A 255 10.49 -14.37 16.37
C MET A 255 9.56 -14.97 17.44
N SER A 256 9.03 -16.17 17.23
CA SER A 256 7.88 -16.70 17.99
C SER A 256 6.72 -15.69 18.10
N ALA A 257 6.50 -14.92 17.04
CA ALA A 257 5.56 -13.81 17.03
C ALA A 257 4.11 -14.27 16.85
N LYS A 258 3.19 -13.42 17.33
CA LYS A 258 1.81 -13.40 16.84
C LYS A 258 1.72 -12.46 15.64
N VAL A 259 0.87 -12.81 14.68
CA VAL A 259 0.61 -11.98 13.51
C VAL A 259 -0.78 -11.38 13.64
N VAL A 260 -0.86 -10.06 13.53
CA VAL A 260 -2.12 -9.32 13.54
C VAL A 260 -2.44 -8.92 12.10
N PHE A 261 -3.40 -9.62 11.51
CA PHE A 261 -3.93 -9.28 10.19
C PHE A 261 -4.95 -8.16 10.32
N TYR A 262 -4.91 -7.20 9.41
CA TYR A 262 -5.89 -6.13 9.37
C TYR A 262 -6.02 -5.57 7.96
N HIS A 263 -7.10 -4.83 7.72
CA HIS A 263 -7.28 -4.09 6.50
C HIS A 263 -8.07 -2.82 6.75
N LEU A 264 -7.75 -1.80 5.95
CA LEU A 264 -8.57 -0.61 5.89
C LEU A 264 -9.71 -0.84 4.91
N TYR A 265 -10.88 -0.31 5.22
CA TYR A 265 -12.01 -0.28 4.31
C TYR A 265 -12.65 1.11 4.35
N TYR A 266 -13.39 1.45 3.30
CA TYR A 266 -14.01 2.75 3.19
C TYR A 266 -15.53 2.63 3.18
N ASP A 267 -16.15 3.07 4.27
CA ASP A 267 -17.58 3.18 4.40
C ASP A 267 -17.92 4.54 5.01
N LYS A 268 -18.16 5.52 4.13
CA LYS A 268 -18.39 6.92 4.50
C LYS A 268 -17.36 7.42 5.51
N GLY A 269 -16.09 7.07 5.31
CA GLY A 269 -14.99 7.30 6.24
C GLY A 269 -13.99 6.16 6.20
N LEU A 270 -12.75 6.44 6.59
CA LEU A 270 -11.74 5.40 6.77
C LEU A 270 -12.06 4.58 8.03
N LYS A 271 -12.05 3.26 7.89
CA LYS A 271 -12.27 2.32 8.99
C LYS A 271 -11.25 1.19 8.90
N ILE A 272 -11.06 0.48 10.00
CA ILE A 272 -10.17 -0.68 10.09
C ILE A 272 -10.96 -1.90 10.52
N TYR A 273 -10.61 -3.06 9.98
CA TYR A 273 -10.99 -4.35 10.51
C TYR A 273 -9.73 -5.08 10.96
N ILE A 274 -9.75 -5.66 12.15
CA ILE A 274 -8.60 -6.33 12.77
C ILE A 274 -9.02 -7.77 13.09
N HIS A 275 -8.26 -8.73 12.60
CA HIS A 275 -8.49 -10.14 12.91
C HIS A 275 -7.83 -10.52 14.23
N GLU A 276 -8.33 -11.61 14.83
CA GLU A 276 -7.71 -12.19 16.01
C GLU A 276 -6.22 -12.50 15.77
N PRO A 277 -5.33 -12.16 16.73
CA PRO A 277 -3.89 -12.42 16.59
C PRO A 277 -3.58 -13.91 16.41
N VAL A 278 -2.94 -14.25 15.29
CA VAL A 278 -2.63 -15.64 14.91
C VAL A 278 -1.22 -16.02 15.36
N SER A 279 -1.06 -17.14 16.06
CA SER A 279 0.26 -17.62 16.44
C SER A 279 1.03 -18.20 15.24
N ALA A 280 2.36 -18.12 15.26
CA ALA A 280 3.23 -18.64 14.21
C ALA A 280 2.94 -20.10 13.78
N LYS A 281 2.44 -20.92 14.72
CA LYS A 281 2.08 -22.33 14.47
C LYS A 281 0.82 -22.50 13.60
N LYS A 282 -0.15 -21.59 13.73
CA LYS A 282 -1.44 -21.64 13.03
C LYS A 282 -1.45 -20.89 11.70
N LEU A 283 -0.44 -20.07 11.43
CA LEU A 283 -0.41 -19.19 10.26
C LEU A 283 -0.59 -19.91 8.93
N LYS A 284 -0.02 -21.11 8.77
CA LYS A 284 -0.11 -21.87 7.53
C LYS A 284 -1.57 -22.13 7.12
N ASP A 285 -2.42 -22.36 8.12
CA ASP A 285 -3.82 -22.75 7.91
C ASP A 285 -4.76 -21.54 7.95
N GLU A 286 -4.48 -20.56 8.82
CA GLU A 286 -5.35 -19.39 9.02
C GLU A 286 -5.12 -18.28 8.00
N MET A 287 -3.87 -18.04 7.58
CA MET A 287 -3.55 -16.92 6.69
C MET A 287 -4.31 -16.98 5.35
N PRO A 288 -4.39 -18.12 4.62
CA PRO A 288 -5.17 -18.18 3.39
C PRO A 288 -6.65 -17.85 3.61
N ARG A 289 -7.25 -18.38 4.69
CA ARG A 289 -8.66 -18.12 5.04
C ARG A 289 -8.92 -16.66 5.36
N ILE A 290 -8.04 -16.04 6.14
CA ILE A 290 -8.14 -14.62 6.48
C ILE A 290 -8.06 -13.77 5.22
N ILE A 291 -7.07 -14.01 4.34
CA ILE A 291 -6.91 -13.26 3.08
C ILE A 291 -8.16 -13.41 2.22
N GLU A 292 -8.63 -14.64 2.00
CA GLU A 292 -9.82 -14.90 1.19
C GLU A 292 -11.06 -14.23 1.77
N GLN A 293 -11.33 -14.42 3.06
CA GLN A 293 -12.50 -13.88 3.72
C GLN A 293 -12.52 -12.35 3.65
N SER A 294 -11.41 -11.69 3.96
CA SER A 294 -11.30 -10.24 3.88
C SER A 294 -11.53 -9.74 2.45
N ILE A 295 -10.97 -10.41 1.44
CA ILE A 295 -11.22 -10.06 0.03
C ILE A 295 -12.70 -10.28 -0.31
N ARG A 296 -13.37 -11.33 0.15
CA ARG A 296 -14.82 -11.54 -0.11
C ARG A 296 -15.67 -10.44 0.52
N ASP A 297 -15.41 -10.11 1.77
CA ASP A 297 -16.20 -9.15 2.55
C ASP A 297 -16.00 -7.72 2.03
N HIS A 298 -14.77 -7.33 1.76
CA HIS A 298 -14.37 -5.99 1.34
C HIS A 298 -13.80 -5.95 -0.08
N SER A 299 -14.37 -6.76 -0.98
CA SER A 299 -13.89 -6.92 -2.36
C SER A 299 -13.85 -5.62 -3.18
N THR A 300 -14.60 -4.59 -2.79
CA THR A 300 -14.57 -3.30 -3.49
C THR A 300 -13.40 -2.41 -3.08
N ASP A 301 -12.69 -2.78 -2.02
CA ASP A 301 -11.59 -2.00 -1.44
C ASP A 301 -10.22 -2.65 -1.68
N TRP A 302 -10.16 -3.94 -2.05
CA TRP A 302 -8.92 -4.62 -2.41
C TRP A 302 -8.33 -4.09 -3.72
N MET A 303 -7.06 -3.70 -3.71
CA MET A 303 -6.45 -2.90 -4.79
C MET A 303 -5.75 -3.73 -5.87
N LEU A 304 -5.45 -5.00 -5.60
CA LEU A 304 -4.66 -5.84 -6.50
C LEU A 304 -5.48 -6.56 -7.58
N TRP A 305 -6.76 -6.22 -7.75
CA TRP A 305 -7.61 -6.81 -8.79
C TRP A 305 -7.02 -6.70 -10.20
N HIS A 306 -6.17 -5.70 -10.45
CA HIS A 306 -5.55 -5.51 -11.76
C HIS A 306 -4.38 -6.45 -12.07
N SER A 307 -3.93 -7.28 -11.12
CA SER A 307 -2.84 -8.23 -11.35
C SER A 307 -3.28 -9.37 -12.28
N HIS A 308 -2.40 -9.81 -13.18
CA HIS A 308 -2.69 -10.83 -14.17
C HIS A 308 -2.72 -12.24 -13.58
N SER A 309 -1.83 -12.53 -12.61
CA SER A 309 -1.71 -13.89 -12.07
C SER A 309 -2.31 -14.05 -10.66
N LEU A 310 -3.03 -13.05 -10.13
CA LEU A 310 -3.60 -12.98 -8.78
C LEU A 310 -2.89 -13.87 -7.75
N PHE A 311 -3.40 -15.09 -7.48
CA PHE A 311 -2.73 -16.10 -6.67
C PHE A 311 -2.50 -17.43 -7.41
N PHE A 312 -2.80 -17.46 -8.71
CA PHE A 312 -2.89 -18.67 -9.54
C PHE A 312 -1.83 -18.60 -10.64
N ILE A 313 -0.63 -19.08 -10.35
CA ILE A 313 0.36 -19.37 -11.39
C ILE A 313 0.29 -20.86 -11.66
N ASN A 314 0.11 -21.24 -12.93
CA ASN A 314 0.44 -22.59 -13.38
C ASN A 314 1.96 -22.67 -13.41
N ASP A 315 2.56 -23.38 -12.46
CA ASP A 315 3.97 -23.77 -12.52
C ASP A 315 4.17 -24.87 -13.60
#